data_AF-K2N2A8-F1
#
_entry.id   AF-K2N2A8-F1
#
_cell.length_a   1.000
_cell.length_b   1.000
_cell.length_c   1.000
_cell.angle_alpha   90.00
_cell.angle_beta   90.00
_cell.angle_gamma   90.00
#
_symmetry.space_group_name_H-M   'P 1'
#
loop_
_entity.id
_entity.type
_entity.pdbx_description
1 polymer ?
#
loop_
_entity_poly.entity_id
_entity_poly.type
_entity_poly.pdbx_seq_one_letter_code
_entity_poly.pdbx_strand_id
1 'polypeptide(L)'
;VRESSWLDWRDNDVGVGAIFHKSESTFLIIDDSSVVTLTGCRMGSTGLSEPLLSLADAGYRFVAGCLTVAGRVLTTAAELELYGITKVTTVAACGECTREGDCFAPLTTAVSDCKCECAAGGHGDVCVPAPVPAGPPPPPPPPPLTPPPLPSLLPPLPPPPPVGECISDMVYPEVAQSVGGGLSWLCYRNVTFSGGGMSLTVLIGAMTGEVANVTFDGCTWRDGAVLLLLGNAHAAVGSLNIVVTDSTFSDALLSPEGGFPPRTKITISGSRFTVTRLIRRSGLGLWRPSCVA
;
A
#
# COMPACT_ATOMS: atom_id res chain seq x y z
N VAL A 1 9.99 -8.92 -16.51
CA VAL A 1 10.37 -7.57 -15.99
C VAL A 1 9.40 -6.46 -16.37
N ARG A 2 9.03 -6.29 -17.65
CA ARG A 2 8.16 -5.16 -18.07
C ARG A 2 6.74 -5.19 -17.49
N GLU A 3 6.28 -6.33 -17.00
CA GLU A 3 4.96 -6.50 -16.38
C GLU A 3 5.04 -6.69 -14.87
N SER A 4 6.26 -6.69 -14.31
CA SER A 4 6.52 -7.00 -12.92
C SER A 4 5.91 -5.96 -11.97
N SER A 5 5.56 -6.42 -10.78
CA SER A 5 4.99 -5.60 -9.72
C SER A 5 5.84 -5.68 -8.44
N TRP A 6 5.65 -4.71 -7.55
CA TRP A 6 6.36 -4.64 -6.28
C TRP A 6 5.42 -4.29 -5.14
N LEU A 7 5.32 -5.18 -4.16
CA LEU A 7 4.66 -4.92 -2.88
C LEU A 7 5.73 -4.77 -1.80
N ASP A 8 5.69 -3.64 -1.11
CA ASP A 8 6.79 -3.16 -0.30
C ASP A 8 6.32 -2.65 1.04
N TRP A 9 6.75 -3.34 2.10
CA TRP A 9 6.45 -3.03 3.49
C TRP A 9 7.75 -2.70 4.20
N ARG A 10 7.94 -1.44 4.57
CA ARG A 10 9.18 -0.95 5.19
C ARG A 10 8.94 -0.09 6.42
N ASP A 11 9.76 -0.29 7.45
CA ASP A 11 9.84 0.60 8.62
C ASP A 11 8.49 0.87 9.32
N ASN A 12 7.55 -0.07 9.25
CA ASN A 12 6.26 0.06 9.90
C ASN A 12 6.32 -0.38 11.37
N ASP A 13 5.58 0.31 12.23
CA ASP A 13 5.46 -0.03 13.65
C ASP A 13 4.06 -0.57 13.94
N VAL A 14 3.96 -1.88 14.13
CA VAL A 14 2.70 -2.60 14.35
C VAL A 14 2.43 -2.87 15.84
N GLY A 15 3.27 -2.33 16.74
CA GLY A 15 3.06 -2.39 18.17
C GLY A 15 2.90 -3.83 18.68
N VAL A 16 1.86 -4.11 19.46
CA VAL A 16 1.50 -5.47 19.93
C VAL A 16 0.65 -6.25 18.93
N GLY A 17 0.31 -5.65 17.79
CA GLY A 17 -0.53 -6.23 16.76
C GLY A 17 0.20 -7.20 15.84
N ALA A 18 -0.52 -7.61 14.80
CA ALA A 18 -0.03 -8.41 13.69
C ALA A 18 -0.07 -7.61 12.39
N ILE A 19 0.93 -7.81 11.53
CA ILE A 19 0.99 -7.20 10.19
C ILE A 19 -0.03 -7.86 9.27
N PHE A 20 -0.22 -9.17 9.43
CA PHE A 20 -1.09 -9.98 8.58
C PHE A 20 -2.15 -10.66 9.45
N HIS A 21 -3.44 -10.46 9.14
CA HIS A 21 -4.53 -11.12 9.83
C HIS A 21 -5.51 -11.74 8.82
N LYS A 22 -5.50 -13.07 8.70
CA LYS A 22 -6.53 -13.83 7.99
C LYS A 22 -6.77 -15.17 8.67
N SER A 23 -8.04 -15.53 8.80
CA SER A 23 -8.47 -16.73 9.52
C SER A 23 -8.45 -18.02 8.68
N GLU A 24 -8.31 -17.96 7.34
CA GLU A 24 -8.71 -19.12 6.49
C GLU A 24 -7.89 -19.39 5.20
N SER A 25 -6.83 -18.64 4.83
CA SER A 25 -5.95 -19.03 3.69
C SER A 25 -4.78 -18.07 3.43
N THR A 26 -3.73 -18.57 2.79
CA THR A 26 -2.53 -17.87 2.30
C THR A 26 -2.76 -16.49 1.65
N PHE A 27 -1.75 -15.61 1.72
CA PHE A 27 -1.90 -14.15 1.59
C PHE A 27 -1.58 -13.59 0.19
N LEU A 28 -0.54 -14.08 -0.50
CA LEU A 28 -0.05 -13.48 -1.76
C LEU A 28 0.34 -14.55 -2.80
N ILE A 29 0.07 -14.24 -4.07
CA ILE A 29 0.59 -14.92 -5.27
C ILE A 29 1.51 -13.93 -5.98
N ILE A 30 2.67 -14.40 -6.40
CA ILE A 30 3.70 -13.59 -7.06
C ILE A 30 4.26 -14.40 -8.23
N ASP A 31 4.32 -13.76 -9.40
CA ASP A 31 4.98 -14.30 -10.58
C ASP A 31 6.52 -14.32 -10.43
N ASP A 32 7.21 -14.90 -11.40
CA ASP A 32 8.67 -15.07 -11.42
C ASP A 32 9.49 -13.76 -11.52
N SER A 33 8.82 -12.64 -11.73
CA SER A 33 9.43 -11.34 -12.04
C SER A 33 9.04 -10.24 -11.04
N SER A 34 8.01 -10.47 -10.24
CA SER A 34 7.50 -9.58 -9.20
C SER A 34 8.25 -9.76 -7.88
N VAL A 35 8.23 -8.72 -7.05
CA VAL A 35 9.02 -8.63 -5.81
C VAL A 35 8.11 -8.35 -4.62
N VAL A 36 8.38 -9.00 -3.50
CA VAL A 36 7.89 -8.58 -2.18
C VAL A 36 9.06 -8.24 -1.27
N THR A 37 8.97 -7.08 -0.61
CA THR A 37 9.93 -6.64 0.41
C THR A 37 9.19 -6.46 1.75
N LEU A 38 9.74 -7.05 2.81
CA LEU A 38 9.30 -6.89 4.19
C LEU A 38 10.52 -6.59 5.07
N THR A 39 10.79 -5.31 5.29
CA THR A 39 12.02 -4.85 5.94
C THR A 39 11.76 -3.84 7.05
N GLY A 40 12.62 -3.78 8.06
CA GLY A 40 12.60 -2.72 9.09
C GLY A 40 11.37 -2.68 10.01
N CYS A 41 10.39 -3.58 9.83
CA CYS A 41 9.13 -3.51 10.56
C CYS A 41 9.27 -4.03 12.00
N ARG A 42 8.60 -3.35 12.94
CA ARG A 42 8.46 -3.74 14.34
C ARG A 42 7.05 -4.29 14.57
N MET A 43 6.94 -5.46 15.19
CA MET A 43 5.65 -6.12 15.44
C MET A 43 5.69 -6.97 16.72
N GLY A 44 4.55 -7.10 17.38
CA GLY A 44 4.40 -7.97 18.55
C GLY A 44 4.30 -9.43 18.13
N SER A 45 3.64 -9.67 17.00
CA SER A 45 3.50 -10.95 16.34
C SER A 45 3.48 -10.74 14.82
N THR A 46 3.81 -11.76 14.03
CA THR A 46 3.59 -11.73 12.58
C THR A 46 2.11 -11.89 12.24
N GLY A 47 1.34 -12.55 13.12
CA GLY A 47 -0.06 -12.94 12.89
C GLY A 47 -0.25 -14.01 11.81
N LEU A 48 0.86 -14.60 11.34
CA LEU A 48 0.84 -15.63 10.31
C LEU A 48 0.58 -16.99 10.99
N SER A 49 -0.58 -17.58 10.72
CA SER A 49 -0.85 -19.00 11.00
C SER A 49 -0.42 -19.91 9.85
N GLU A 50 -0.28 -19.35 8.65
CA GLU A 50 0.10 -20.00 7.40
C GLU A 50 1.16 -19.16 6.67
N PRO A 51 1.92 -19.74 5.73
CA PRO A 51 2.87 -18.99 4.93
C PRO A 51 2.25 -17.76 4.25
N LEU A 52 2.99 -16.65 4.26
CA LEU A 52 2.62 -15.42 3.55
C LEU A 52 2.41 -15.68 2.05
N LEU A 53 3.23 -16.54 1.45
CA LEU A 53 3.21 -16.85 0.02
C LEU A 53 2.58 -18.21 -0.27
N SER A 54 1.52 -18.22 -1.10
CA SER A 54 0.82 -19.44 -1.50
C SER A 54 1.49 -20.13 -2.69
N LEU A 55 1.67 -19.39 -3.77
CA LEU A 55 2.22 -19.82 -5.05
C LEU A 55 3.36 -18.87 -5.41
N ALA A 56 4.50 -19.47 -5.75
CA ALA A 56 5.70 -18.73 -6.07
C ALA A 56 6.32 -19.44 -7.27
N ASP A 57 6.17 -18.84 -8.44
CA ASP A 57 6.75 -19.38 -9.68
C ASP A 57 8.28 -19.35 -9.59
N ALA A 58 8.95 -20.27 -10.31
CA ALA A 58 10.41 -20.32 -10.31
C ALA A 58 11.01 -18.97 -10.77
N GLY A 59 11.58 -18.20 -9.83
CA GLY A 59 12.17 -16.89 -10.10
C GLY A 59 11.65 -15.74 -9.22
N TYR A 60 10.55 -15.94 -8.48
CA TYR A 60 10.01 -14.93 -7.56
C TYR A 60 11.07 -14.41 -6.59
N ARG A 61 10.87 -13.18 -6.10
CA ARG A 61 11.77 -12.57 -5.10
C ARG A 61 10.99 -12.16 -3.87
N PHE A 62 11.28 -12.80 -2.76
CA PHE A 62 10.80 -12.39 -1.44
C PHE A 62 11.98 -12.02 -0.56
N VAL A 63 12.09 -10.73 -0.28
CA VAL A 63 13.15 -10.16 0.54
C VAL A 63 12.58 -9.81 1.89
N ALA A 64 13.11 -10.41 2.96
CA ALA A 64 12.65 -10.14 4.31
C ALA A 64 13.83 -10.07 5.27
N GLY A 65 13.80 -9.13 6.21
CA GLY A 65 14.88 -9.01 7.19
C GLY A 65 14.89 -7.67 7.90
N CYS A 66 15.79 -7.52 8.87
CA CYS A 66 15.75 -6.42 9.83
C CYS A 66 14.36 -6.25 10.50
N LEU A 67 13.70 -7.35 10.81
CA LEU A 67 12.39 -7.35 11.44
C LEU A 67 12.53 -7.44 12.95
N THR A 68 11.75 -6.70 13.71
CA THR A 68 11.68 -6.84 15.17
C THR A 68 10.37 -7.51 15.55
N VAL A 69 10.40 -8.78 15.96
CA VAL A 69 9.20 -9.53 16.38
C VAL A 69 9.28 -9.84 17.87
N ALA A 70 8.24 -9.50 18.63
CA ALA A 70 8.19 -9.68 20.09
C ALA A 70 9.44 -9.11 20.81
N GLY A 71 9.96 -7.98 20.32
CA GLY A 71 11.15 -7.32 20.85
C GLY A 71 12.49 -7.93 20.43
N ARG A 72 12.50 -9.00 19.63
CA ARG A 72 13.71 -9.64 19.08
C ARG A 72 13.91 -9.25 17.63
N VAL A 73 15.13 -8.82 17.28
CA VAL A 73 15.51 -8.61 15.88
C VAL A 73 15.78 -9.96 15.21
N LEU A 74 15.16 -10.19 14.06
CA LEU A 74 15.33 -11.37 13.22
C LEU A 74 16.31 -11.02 12.11
N THR A 75 17.41 -11.77 12.04
CA THR A 75 18.51 -11.50 11.08
C THR A 75 18.85 -12.70 10.22
N THR A 76 18.21 -13.85 10.45
CA THR A 76 18.47 -15.10 9.70
C THR A 76 17.19 -15.71 9.13
N ALA A 77 17.33 -16.49 8.06
CA ALA A 77 16.19 -17.20 7.46
C ALA A 77 15.52 -18.17 8.45
N ALA A 78 16.30 -18.90 9.25
CA ALA A 78 15.77 -19.82 10.26
C ALA A 78 14.93 -19.09 11.33
N GLU A 79 15.34 -17.89 11.76
CA GLU A 79 14.55 -17.07 12.67
C GLU A 79 13.26 -16.58 12.02
N LEU A 80 13.31 -16.12 10.76
CA LEU A 80 12.13 -15.69 10.01
C LEU A 80 11.10 -16.84 9.88
N GLU A 81 11.57 -18.05 9.58
CA GLU A 81 10.73 -19.24 9.46
C GLU A 81 10.02 -19.60 10.78
N LEU A 82 10.69 -19.46 11.93
CA LEU A 82 10.08 -19.69 13.24
C LEU A 82 8.89 -18.76 13.53
N TYR A 83 8.85 -17.60 12.88
CA TYR A 83 7.75 -16.64 12.98
C TYR A 83 6.80 -16.71 11.77
N GLY A 84 6.83 -17.79 10.98
CA GLY A 84 5.93 -18.03 9.85
C GLY A 84 6.30 -17.28 8.55
N ILE A 85 7.41 -16.54 8.56
CA ILE A 85 7.95 -15.85 7.37
C ILE A 85 8.84 -16.85 6.62
N THR A 86 8.18 -17.73 5.87
CA THR A 86 8.81 -18.78 5.08
C THR A 86 9.00 -18.33 3.63
N LYS A 87 9.72 -19.12 2.81
CA LYS A 87 9.93 -18.86 1.37
C LYS A 87 10.67 -17.55 1.07
N VAL A 88 11.46 -17.06 2.02
CA VAL A 88 12.34 -15.90 1.84
C VAL A 88 13.47 -16.27 0.89
N THR A 89 13.62 -15.55 -0.21
CA THR A 89 14.70 -15.76 -1.19
C THR A 89 15.97 -15.01 -0.81
N THR A 90 15.82 -13.87 -0.14
CA THR A 90 16.94 -13.03 0.30
C THR A 90 16.68 -12.51 1.70
N VAL A 91 17.63 -12.70 2.61
CA VAL A 91 17.54 -12.12 3.96
C VAL A 91 18.16 -10.73 3.95
N ALA A 92 17.38 -9.71 4.33
CA ALA A 92 17.87 -8.33 4.43
C ALA A 92 18.60 -8.09 5.76
N ALA A 93 19.78 -7.48 5.70
CA ALA A 93 20.52 -7.05 6.87
C ALA A 93 20.04 -5.68 7.37
N CYS A 94 20.17 -5.42 8.68
CA CYS A 94 19.87 -4.10 9.22
C CYS A 94 20.97 -3.10 8.86
N GLY A 95 20.58 -1.90 8.39
CA GLY A 95 21.50 -0.79 8.13
C GLY A 95 22.38 -0.95 6.88
N GLU A 96 22.14 -1.97 6.06
CA GLU A 96 22.77 -2.16 4.77
C GLU A 96 21.76 -1.88 3.66
N CYS A 97 22.15 -1.03 2.70
CA CYS A 97 21.35 -0.81 1.50
C CYS A 97 21.76 -1.81 0.42
N THR A 98 20.81 -2.62 -0.03
CA THR A 98 21.02 -3.68 -1.00
C THR A 98 20.17 -3.47 -2.23
N ARG A 99 20.64 -4.01 -3.35
CA ARG A 99 19.88 -4.01 -4.61
C ARG A 99 18.53 -4.71 -4.45
N GLU A 100 18.47 -5.74 -3.62
CA GLU A 100 17.31 -6.59 -3.39
C GLU A 100 16.30 -5.98 -2.42
N GLY A 101 16.75 -5.29 -1.37
CA GLY A 101 15.88 -4.73 -0.33
C GLY A 101 15.39 -3.31 -0.63
N ASP A 102 16.28 -2.45 -1.13
CA ASP A 102 16.04 -1.00 -1.21
C ASP A 102 15.64 -0.55 -2.61
N CYS A 103 16.02 -1.33 -3.61
CA CYS A 103 15.73 -1.08 -5.01
C CYS A 103 14.80 -2.16 -5.59
N PHE A 104 14.12 -1.83 -6.68
CA PHE A 104 13.50 -2.85 -7.50
C PHE A 104 14.58 -3.60 -8.30
N ALA A 105 15.11 -4.66 -7.69
CA ALA A 105 16.26 -5.41 -8.20
C ALA A 105 16.21 -5.77 -9.69
N PRO A 106 15.06 -6.19 -10.27
CA PRO A 106 14.97 -6.55 -11.69
C PRO A 106 15.32 -5.40 -12.66
N LEU A 107 15.19 -4.14 -12.25
CA LEU A 107 15.50 -2.96 -13.07
C LEU A 107 16.61 -2.10 -12.47
N THR A 108 17.40 -2.65 -11.54
CA THR A 108 18.54 -1.95 -10.94
C THR A 108 19.85 -2.52 -11.51
N THR A 109 20.74 -1.68 -12.01
CA THR A 109 22.06 -2.07 -12.53
C THR A 109 23.14 -2.07 -11.45
N ALA A 110 23.10 -1.08 -10.56
CA ALA A 110 24.04 -0.93 -9.47
C ALA A 110 23.41 -0.22 -8.27
N VAL A 111 24.04 -0.34 -7.11
CA VAL A 111 23.70 0.42 -5.91
C VAL A 111 24.96 1.10 -5.42
N SER A 112 24.90 2.42 -5.22
CA SER A 112 25.99 3.24 -4.71
C SER A 112 25.44 4.24 -3.70
N ASP A 113 26.04 4.33 -2.50
CA ASP A 113 25.59 5.21 -1.42
C ASP A 113 24.08 5.14 -1.13
N CYS A 114 23.51 3.93 -1.07
CA CYS A 114 22.07 3.68 -0.91
C CYS A 114 21.17 4.27 -2.02
N LYS A 115 21.74 4.56 -3.19
CA LYS A 115 21.01 5.01 -4.38
C LYS A 115 21.01 3.92 -5.43
N CYS A 116 19.87 3.75 -6.10
CA CYS A 116 19.69 2.77 -7.14
C CYS A 116 20.01 3.39 -8.50
N GLU A 117 20.92 2.76 -9.25
CA GLU A 117 21.13 3.07 -10.67
C GLU A 117 20.21 2.19 -11.50
N CYS A 118 19.39 2.80 -12.37
CA CYS A 118 18.33 2.09 -13.06
C CYS A 118 18.77 1.58 -14.44
N ALA A 119 18.36 0.35 -14.74
CA ALA A 119 18.37 -0.19 -16.09
C ALA A 119 17.35 0.54 -16.98
N ALA A 120 17.45 0.33 -18.30
CA ALA A 120 16.47 0.86 -19.24
C ALA A 120 15.03 0.42 -18.87
N GLY A 121 14.14 1.39 -18.68
CA GLY A 121 12.75 1.16 -18.27
C GLY A 121 12.50 1.12 -16.76
N GLY A 122 13.54 1.26 -15.92
CA GLY A 122 13.39 1.56 -14.50
C GLY A 122 13.18 3.06 -14.27
N HIS A 123 12.34 3.40 -13.29
CA HIS A 123 11.96 4.79 -13.02
C HIS A 123 12.14 5.16 -11.54
N GLY A 124 12.40 6.44 -11.29
CA GLY A 124 12.56 6.99 -9.95
C GLY A 124 13.86 6.59 -9.27
N ASP A 125 13.91 6.89 -7.97
CA ASP A 125 15.04 6.65 -7.05
C ASP A 125 15.26 5.17 -6.69
N VAL A 126 14.22 4.36 -6.86
CA VAL A 126 14.22 2.91 -6.54
C VAL A 126 14.01 2.02 -7.77
N CYS A 127 14.15 2.56 -8.99
CA CYS A 127 14.14 1.83 -10.26
C CYS A 127 12.90 0.98 -10.55
N VAL A 128 11.72 1.50 -10.23
CA VAL A 128 10.47 0.74 -10.35
C VAL A 128 10.02 0.54 -11.80
N PRO A 129 9.19 -0.51 -12.06
CA PRO A 129 8.73 -0.88 -13.40
C PRO A 129 7.70 0.08 -14.01
N ALA A 130 7.29 1.11 -13.25
CA ALA A 130 6.32 2.13 -13.62
C ALA A 130 6.89 3.53 -13.37
N PRO A 131 6.59 4.54 -14.21
CA PRO A 131 6.97 5.92 -13.96
C PRO A 131 6.55 6.40 -12.56
N VAL A 132 7.54 6.84 -11.77
CA VAL A 132 7.31 7.56 -10.51
C VAL A 132 6.86 8.98 -10.87
N PRO A 133 5.84 9.55 -10.20
CA PRO A 133 5.29 10.85 -10.60
C PRO A 133 6.36 11.94 -10.69
N ALA A 134 6.38 12.65 -11.82
CA ALA A 134 6.79 14.04 -11.78
C ALA A 134 5.76 14.76 -10.90
N GLY A 135 6.22 15.59 -9.97
CA GLY A 135 5.35 16.31 -9.04
C GLY A 135 4.22 17.09 -9.75
N PRO A 136 3.22 17.55 -8.99
CA PRO A 136 1.99 18.09 -9.58
C PRO A 136 2.27 19.27 -10.54
N PRO A 137 1.49 19.40 -11.64
CA PRO A 137 1.58 20.54 -12.54
C PRO A 137 1.24 21.85 -11.80
N PRO A 138 1.83 22.99 -12.19
CA PRO A 138 1.57 24.28 -11.54
C PRO A 138 0.09 24.67 -11.68
N PRO A 139 -0.51 25.31 -10.64
CA PRO A 139 -1.93 25.61 -10.62
C PRO A 139 -2.33 26.61 -11.72
N PRO A 140 -3.52 26.44 -12.34
CA PRO A 140 -4.09 27.45 -13.22
C PRO A 140 -4.51 28.71 -12.44
N PRO A 141 -4.51 29.90 -13.07
CA PRO A 141 -4.91 31.14 -12.41
C PRO A 141 -6.39 31.12 -11.99
N PRO A 142 -6.74 31.76 -10.86
CA PRO A 142 -8.09 31.68 -10.30
C PRO A 142 -9.14 32.35 -11.20
N PRO A 143 -10.31 31.72 -11.44
CA PRO A 143 -11.45 32.38 -12.07
C PRO A 143 -12.13 33.38 -11.12
N PRO A 144 -12.83 34.40 -11.65
CA PRO A 144 -13.50 35.41 -10.84
C PRO A 144 -14.64 34.81 -10.01
N LEU A 145 -14.70 35.21 -8.74
CA LEU A 145 -15.65 34.75 -7.73
C LEU A 145 -17.09 35.13 -8.09
N THR A 146 -18.01 34.16 -8.03
CA THR A 146 -19.46 34.38 -7.99
C THR A 146 -20.01 33.99 -6.62
N PRO A 147 -21.04 34.67 -6.10
CA PRO A 147 -21.54 34.48 -4.73
C PRO A 147 -22.35 33.17 -4.55
N PRO A 148 -22.38 32.59 -3.34
CA PRO A 148 -22.99 31.28 -3.10
C PRO A 148 -24.54 31.36 -2.91
N PRO A 149 -25.29 30.29 -3.25
CA PRO A 149 -26.69 30.14 -2.88
C PRO A 149 -26.87 29.51 -1.47
N LEU A 150 -28.10 29.60 -0.96
CA LEU A 150 -28.61 29.24 0.39
C LEU A 150 -28.20 27.85 0.94
N PRO A 151 -28.19 27.65 2.28
CA PRO A 151 -27.66 26.43 2.90
C PRO A 151 -28.62 25.24 2.80
N SER A 152 -28.06 24.06 2.56
CA SER A 152 -28.73 22.76 2.62
C SER A 152 -28.32 22.01 3.91
N LEU A 153 -29.26 21.29 4.52
CA LEU A 153 -29.20 20.69 5.87
C LEU A 153 -28.38 19.38 5.98
N LEU A 154 -27.42 19.13 5.10
CA LEU A 154 -26.54 17.97 5.15
C LEU A 154 -25.08 18.44 5.00
N PRO A 155 -24.13 17.96 5.81
CA PRO A 155 -22.72 18.25 5.56
C PRO A 155 -22.38 17.74 4.15
N PRO A 156 -21.92 18.62 3.24
CA PRO A 156 -21.61 18.19 1.88
C PRO A 156 -20.44 17.20 1.91
N LEU A 157 -20.56 16.14 1.10
CA LEU A 157 -19.42 15.27 0.84
C LEU A 157 -18.27 16.12 0.30
N PRO A 158 -17.02 15.94 0.77
CA PRO A 158 -15.90 16.71 0.28
C PRO A 158 -15.80 16.54 -1.25
N PRO A 159 -15.63 17.63 -2.02
CA PRO A 159 -15.43 17.50 -3.45
C PRO A 159 -14.18 16.66 -3.72
N PRO A 160 -14.15 15.87 -4.82
CA PRO A 160 -12.94 15.19 -5.23
C PRO A 160 -11.80 16.22 -5.41
N PRO A 161 -10.55 15.86 -5.11
CA PRO A 161 -9.44 16.78 -5.24
C PRO A 161 -9.36 17.26 -6.70
N PRO A 162 -9.06 18.54 -6.93
CA PRO A 162 -8.61 18.99 -8.24
C PRO A 162 -7.46 18.12 -8.74
N VAL A 163 -7.37 17.91 -10.05
CA VAL A 163 -6.31 17.07 -10.64
C VAL A 163 -4.94 17.60 -10.22
N GLY A 164 -4.17 16.78 -9.50
CA GLY A 164 -2.84 17.15 -8.99
C GLY A 164 -2.85 17.76 -7.58
N GLU A 165 -4.00 17.96 -6.94
CA GLU A 165 -4.09 18.42 -5.55
C GLU A 165 -4.34 17.25 -4.59
N CYS A 166 -3.97 17.46 -3.33
CA CYS A 166 -4.22 16.53 -2.24
C CYS A 166 -5.37 17.05 -1.38
N ILE A 167 -6.33 16.18 -1.10
CA ILE A 167 -7.29 16.45 -0.02
C ILE A 167 -6.47 16.51 1.28
N SER A 168 -6.53 17.62 1.99
CA SER A 168 -5.67 17.85 3.14
C SER A 168 -6.39 18.40 4.36
N ASP A 169 -5.80 18.12 5.53
CA ASP A 169 -6.12 18.74 6.83
C ASP A 169 -7.62 18.69 7.20
N MET A 170 -8.24 17.53 7.01
CA MET A 170 -9.68 17.38 7.24
C MET A 170 -10.09 16.08 7.92
N VAL A 171 -11.28 16.08 8.51
CA VAL A 171 -11.91 14.91 9.13
C VAL A 171 -13.05 14.44 8.24
N TYR A 172 -12.98 13.19 7.77
CA TYR A 172 -14.04 12.58 6.98
C TYR A 172 -15.20 12.14 7.86
N PRO A 173 -16.46 12.33 7.42
CA PRO A 173 -17.61 11.78 8.11
C PRO A 173 -17.59 10.26 8.04
N GLU A 174 -18.25 9.59 8.99
CA GLU A 174 -18.39 8.14 9.02
C GLU A 174 -19.28 7.64 7.86
N VAL A 175 -18.66 7.41 6.70
CA VAL A 175 -19.35 7.01 5.48
C VAL A 175 -18.58 5.89 4.76
N ALA A 176 -19.34 4.97 4.16
CA ALA A 176 -18.79 4.04 3.19
C ALA A 176 -18.80 4.70 1.81
N GLN A 177 -17.61 4.96 1.25
CA GLN A 177 -17.46 5.60 -0.05
C GLN A 177 -16.47 4.85 -0.94
N SER A 178 -16.69 4.98 -2.24
CA SER A 178 -15.81 4.43 -3.27
C SER A 178 -15.22 5.58 -4.10
N VAL A 179 -13.91 5.57 -4.28
CA VAL A 179 -13.14 6.60 -4.99
C VAL A 179 -12.28 5.99 -6.09
N GLY A 180 -11.75 6.81 -6.98
CA GLY A 180 -10.83 6.39 -8.06
C GLY A 180 -11.48 6.19 -9.43
N GLY A 181 -12.81 6.13 -9.51
CA GLY A 181 -13.51 5.97 -10.79
C GLY A 181 -13.18 7.08 -11.80
N GLY A 182 -12.59 6.71 -12.94
CA GLY A 182 -12.18 7.62 -14.00
C GLY A 182 -10.97 8.50 -13.66
N LEU A 183 -10.32 8.27 -12.52
CA LEU A 183 -9.19 9.07 -12.04
C LEU A 183 -7.86 8.36 -12.33
N SER A 184 -6.86 9.14 -12.73
CA SER A 184 -5.44 8.75 -12.78
C SER A 184 -4.64 9.20 -11.55
N TRP A 185 -5.29 9.90 -10.62
CA TRP A 185 -4.66 10.47 -9.42
C TRP A 185 -5.62 10.52 -8.23
N LEU A 186 -5.13 10.15 -7.06
CA LEU A 186 -5.77 10.33 -5.75
C LEU A 186 -4.69 10.71 -4.74
N CYS A 187 -4.93 11.74 -3.94
CA CYS A 187 -4.01 12.11 -2.86
C CYS A 187 -4.76 12.58 -1.62
N TYR A 188 -4.40 12.02 -0.47
CA TYR A 188 -4.88 12.39 0.86
C TYR A 188 -3.66 12.69 1.72
N ARG A 189 -3.64 13.87 2.35
CA ARG A 189 -2.56 14.32 3.23
C ARG A 189 -3.10 14.78 4.58
N ASN A 190 -2.62 14.21 5.68
CA ASN A 190 -3.04 14.59 7.03
C ASN A 190 -4.59 14.55 7.22
N VAL A 191 -5.23 13.57 6.60
CA VAL A 191 -6.69 13.37 6.67
C VAL A 191 -7.02 12.36 7.75
N THR A 192 -8.09 12.62 8.51
CA THR A 192 -8.58 11.73 9.56
C THR A 192 -9.85 11.00 9.12
N PHE A 193 -9.84 9.68 9.17
CA PHE A 193 -10.96 8.76 8.95
C PHE A 193 -11.30 8.08 10.28
N SER A 194 -12.55 8.16 10.72
CA SER A 194 -12.96 7.74 12.07
C SER A 194 -14.32 7.05 12.04
N GLY A 195 -14.47 5.96 12.80
CA GLY A 195 -15.75 5.29 13.03
C GLY A 195 -15.89 3.96 12.29
N GLY A 196 -16.74 3.08 12.81
CA GLY A 196 -16.88 1.69 12.33
C GLY A 196 -17.60 1.58 10.98
N GLY A 197 -18.40 2.59 10.62
CA GLY A 197 -19.02 2.76 9.30
C GLY A 197 -18.14 3.49 8.29
N MET A 198 -16.98 4.03 8.71
CA MET A 198 -16.06 4.71 7.80
C MET A 198 -15.30 3.68 6.98
N SER A 199 -15.58 3.63 5.69
CA SER A 199 -14.87 2.77 4.75
C SER A 199 -14.52 3.53 3.49
N LEU A 200 -13.24 3.68 3.19
CA LEU A 200 -12.76 4.22 1.93
C LEU A 200 -12.34 3.07 1.02
N THR A 201 -13.08 2.87 -0.05
CA THR A 201 -12.72 1.88 -1.09
C THR A 201 -12.08 2.58 -2.26
N VAL A 202 -10.80 2.31 -2.53
CA VAL A 202 -10.14 2.72 -3.77
C VAL A 202 -10.45 1.67 -4.83
N LEU A 203 -11.28 2.02 -5.81
CA LEU A 203 -11.70 1.14 -6.91
C LEU A 203 -10.68 1.17 -8.04
N ILE A 204 -9.61 0.37 -7.92
CA ILE A 204 -8.52 0.34 -8.90
C ILE A 204 -9.01 -0.08 -10.29
N GLY A 205 -9.96 -1.02 -10.35
CA GLY A 205 -10.57 -1.44 -11.61
C GLY A 205 -11.35 -0.36 -12.35
N ALA A 206 -11.70 0.73 -11.67
CA ALA A 206 -12.40 1.87 -12.26
C ALA A 206 -11.46 3.05 -12.55
N MET A 207 -10.19 2.99 -12.14
CA MET A 207 -9.18 4.00 -12.49
C MET A 207 -8.83 3.89 -13.98
N THR A 208 -8.38 5.01 -14.56
CA THR A 208 -8.02 5.09 -15.98
C THR A 208 -6.76 5.93 -16.18
N GLY A 209 -6.06 5.70 -17.29
CA GLY A 209 -4.90 6.49 -17.71
C GLY A 209 -3.62 5.68 -17.84
N GLU A 210 -2.60 6.24 -18.51
CA GLU A 210 -1.31 5.57 -18.71
C GLU A 210 -0.59 5.28 -17.37
N VAL A 211 -0.73 6.18 -16.40
CA VAL A 211 -0.19 6.05 -15.05
C VAL A 211 -1.27 6.48 -14.05
N ALA A 212 -1.57 5.61 -13.09
CA ALA A 212 -2.49 5.87 -11.99
C ALA A 212 -1.72 5.96 -10.67
N ASN A 213 -1.97 7.01 -9.89
CA ASN A 213 -1.30 7.26 -8.62
C ASN A 213 -2.30 7.42 -7.47
N VAL A 214 -2.01 6.81 -6.33
CA VAL A 214 -2.81 6.90 -5.11
C VAL A 214 -1.88 7.13 -3.93
N THR A 215 -2.03 8.23 -3.22
CA THR A 215 -1.19 8.59 -2.08
C THR A 215 -2.02 8.84 -0.83
N PHE A 216 -1.61 8.22 0.27
CA PHE A 216 -2.05 8.52 1.63
C PHE A 216 -0.81 8.88 2.44
N ASP A 217 -0.71 10.14 2.83
CA ASP A 217 0.47 10.74 3.46
C ASP A 217 0.06 11.32 4.82
N GLY A 218 0.60 10.81 5.92
CA GLY A 218 0.26 11.30 7.26
C GLY A 218 -1.21 11.09 7.67
N CYS A 219 -1.94 10.17 7.03
CA CYS A 219 -3.37 9.99 7.29
C CYS A 219 -3.62 9.22 8.58
N THR A 220 -4.69 9.56 9.30
CA THR A 220 -5.11 8.88 10.52
C THR A 220 -6.38 8.09 10.29
N TRP A 221 -6.36 6.79 10.56
CA TRP A 221 -7.50 5.88 10.51
C TRP A 221 -7.76 5.36 11.91
N ARG A 222 -8.97 5.53 12.44
CA ARG A 222 -9.29 5.07 13.79
C ARG A 222 -10.72 4.59 14.01
N ASP A 223 -10.95 3.98 15.16
CA ASP A 223 -12.27 3.63 15.68
C ASP A 223 -13.08 2.69 14.77
N GLY A 224 -12.40 1.80 14.05
CA GLY A 224 -13.01 0.83 13.13
C GLY A 224 -12.96 1.25 11.66
N ALA A 225 -12.33 2.38 11.33
CA ALA A 225 -12.22 2.85 9.96
C ALA A 225 -11.44 1.85 9.08
N VAL A 226 -11.84 1.75 7.80
CA VAL A 226 -11.26 0.80 6.85
C VAL A 226 -10.79 1.52 5.59
N LEU A 227 -9.53 1.28 5.21
CA LEU A 227 -8.99 1.57 3.89
C LEU A 227 -8.92 0.27 3.09
N LEU A 228 -9.74 0.17 2.03
CA LEU A 228 -9.79 -0.98 1.13
C LEU A 228 -9.19 -0.59 -0.23
N LEU A 229 -8.11 -1.27 -0.63
CA LEU A 229 -7.54 -1.16 -1.98
C LEU A 229 -8.09 -2.31 -2.81
N LEU A 230 -9.14 -2.06 -3.59
CA LEU A 230 -9.83 -3.10 -4.35
C LEU A 230 -9.26 -3.20 -5.77
N GLY A 231 -8.41 -4.20 -5.98
CA GLY A 231 -7.73 -4.51 -7.24
C GLY A 231 -8.65 -5.10 -8.31
N ASN A 232 -8.30 -4.82 -9.57
CA ASN A 232 -8.75 -5.59 -10.73
C ASN A 232 -7.58 -5.76 -11.70
N ALA A 233 -7.19 -7.01 -11.99
CA ALA A 233 -6.06 -7.31 -12.89
C ALA A 233 -6.26 -6.80 -14.33
N HIS A 234 -7.51 -6.52 -14.72
CA HIS A 234 -7.88 -6.01 -16.04
C HIS A 234 -8.20 -4.50 -16.02
N ALA A 235 -7.75 -3.78 -15.00
CA ALA A 235 -7.93 -2.33 -14.92
C ALA A 235 -7.36 -1.63 -16.16
N ALA A 236 -8.05 -0.58 -16.63
CA ALA A 236 -7.65 0.20 -17.80
C ALA A 236 -6.54 1.23 -17.48
N VAL A 237 -5.60 0.84 -16.63
CA VAL A 237 -4.45 1.64 -16.23
C VAL A 237 -3.18 1.02 -16.80
N GLY A 238 -2.31 1.85 -17.38
CA GLY A 238 -1.03 1.37 -17.89
C GLY A 238 -0.10 0.91 -16.77
N SER A 239 0.00 1.70 -15.70
CA SER A 239 0.77 1.39 -14.51
C SER A 239 0.12 2.00 -13.27
N LEU A 240 0.39 1.42 -12.09
CA LEU A 240 -0.26 1.81 -10.85
C LEU A 240 0.76 2.00 -9.74
N ASN A 241 0.68 3.11 -9.03
CA ASN A 241 1.51 3.41 -7.87
C ASN A 241 0.63 3.80 -6.69
N ILE A 242 0.70 3.01 -5.61
CA ILE A 242 -0.02 3.25 -4.36
C ILE A 242 1.01 3.43 -3.24
N VAL A 243 0.93 4.56 -2.54
CA VAL A 243 1.81 4.87 -1.42
C VAL A 243 0.96 5.18 -0.19
N VAL A 244 1.20 4.45 0.89
CA VAL A 244 0.70 4.74 2.24
C VAL A 244 1.91 5.01 3.11
N THR A 245 2.16 6.27 3.42
CA THR A 245 3.33 6.70 4.21
C THR A 245 2.92 7.47 5.44
N ASP A 246 3.71 7.30 6.51
CA ASP A 246 3.61 8.06 7.77
C ASP A 246 2.20 8.08 8.37
N SER A 247 1.40 7.07 8.04
CA SER A 247 -0.02 7.01 8.37
C SER A 247 -0.22 6.22 9.66
N THR A 248 -1.26 6.55 10.42
CA THR A 248 -1.58 5.89 11.69
C THR A 248 -2.91 5.14 11.60
N PHE A 249 -2.92 3.86 11.93
CA PHE A 249 -4.09 2.99 11.99
C PHE A 249 -4.30 2.53 13.43
N SER A 250 -5.33 3.04 14.11
CA SER A 250 -5.66 2.74 15.51
C SER A 250 -7.02 2.08 15.61
N ASP A 251 -7.07 0.76 15.84
CA ASP A 251 -8.28 -0.04 15.66
C ASP A 251 -8.91 0.17 14.29
N ALA A 252 -8.06 0.28 13.27
CA ALA A 252 -8.42 0.48 11.87
C ALA A 252 -7.73 -0.56 10.96
N LEU A 253 -8.25 -0.74 9.74
CA LEU A 253 -7.81 -1.76 8.81
C LEU A 253 -7.33 -1.16 7.50
N LEU A 254 -6.15 -1.60 7.03
CA LEU A 254 -5.70 -1.47 5.65
C LEU A 254 -5.81 -2.84 4.97
N SER A 255 -6.60 -2.96 3.91
CA SER A 255 -6.86 -4.22 3.23
C SER A 255 -6.68 -4.09 1.72
N PRO A 256 -5.54 -4.53 1.15
CA PRO A 256 -5.43 -4.80 -0.28
C PRO A 256 -6.17 -6.10 -0.64
N GLU A 257 -7.13 -6.04 -1.56
CA GLU A 257 -7.95 -7.19 -1.98
C GLU A 257 -8.06 -7.30 -3.50
N GLY A 258 -8.01 -8.53 -4.02
CA GLY A 258 -8.15 -8.81 -5.46
C GLY A 258 -6.81 -8.81 -6.21
N GLY A 259 -6.87 -9.05 -7.53
CA GLY A 259 -5.69 -8.99 -8.40
C GLY A 259 -5.39 -7.55 -8.83
N PHE A 260 -4.12 -7.17 -8.88
CA PHE A 260 -3.69 -5.84 -9.32
C PHE A 260 -3.20 -5.91 -10.78
N PRO A 261 -3.32 -4.83 -11.57
CA PRO A 261 -2.80 -4.83 -12.94
C PRO A 261 -1.27 -4.98 -12.93
N PRO A 262 -0.65 -5.42 -14.05
CA PRO A 262 0.80 -5.45 -14.17
C PRO A 262 1.40 -4.06 -13.99
N ARG A 263 2.69 -3.98 -13.64
CA ARG A 263 3.39 -2.72 -13.31
C ARG A 263 2.73 -1.98 -12.15
N THR A 264 2.37 -2.71 -11.10
CA THR A 264 1.85 -2.15 -9.86
C THR A 264 2.96 -2.02 -8.82
N LYS A 265 3.07 -0.85 -8.18
CA LYS A 265 3.85 -0.64 -6.96
C LYS A 265 2.90 -0.30 -5.82
N ILE A 266 2.95 -1.06 -4.74
CA ILE A 266 2.26 -0.73 -3.48
C ILE A 266 3.32 -0.62 -2.40
N THR A 267 3.46 0.57 -1.82
CA THR A 267 4.41 0.86 -0.75
C THR A 267 3.64 1.25 0.51
N ILE A 268 3.94 0.58 1.61
CA ILE A 268 3.46 0.89 2.95
C ILE A 268 4.69 1.14 3.81
N SER A 269 4.93 2.40 4.15
CA SER A 269 6.17 2.84 4.77
C SER A 269 5.94 3.72 6.00
N GLY A 270 6.80 3.59 7.02
CA GLY A 270 6.82 4.50 8.18
C GLY A 270 5.49 4.58 8.95
N SER A 271 4.57 3.66 8.71
CA SER A 271 3.20 3.75 9.21
C SER A 271 3.07 3.01 10.53
N ARG A 272 2.17 3.49 11.38
CA ARG A 272 1.89 2.94 12.72
C ARG A 272 0.58 2.19 12.71
N PHE A 273 0.56 0.97 13.24
CA PHE A 273 -0.63 0.14 13.40
C PHE A 273 -0.79 -0.24 14.86
N THR A 274 -1.99 -0.10 15.40
CA THR A 274 -2.35 -0.46 16.77
C THR A 274 -3.71 -1.12 16.75
N VAL A 275 -3.81 -2.32 17.31
CA VAL A 275 -5.05 -3.10 17.35
C VAL A 275 -5.29 -3.54 18.79
N THR A 276 -6.37 -3.06 19.39
CA THR A 276 -6.84 -3.42 20.73
C THR A 276 -8.12 -4.27 20.69
N ARG A 277 -8.81 -4.30 19.55
CA ARG A 277 -10.04 -5.09 19.32
C ARG A 277 -10.10 -5.69 17.93
N LEU A 278 -10.92 -6.74 17.77
CA LEU A 278 -11.25 -7.28 16.44
C LEU A 278 -12.08 -6.27 15.64
N ILE A 279 -11.64 -5.94 14.44
CA ILE A 279 -12.35 -5.08 13.51
C ILE A 279 -13.20 -5.98 12.61
N ARG A 280 -14.50 -6.08 12.89
CA ARG A 280 -15.44 -6.83 12.03
C ARG A 280 -15.85 -5.97 10.85
N ARG A 281 -15.43 -6.37 9.64
CA ARG A 281 -15.98 -5.84 8.37
C ARG A 281 -17.46 -6.24 8.29
N SER A 282 -18.35 -5.28 8.50
CA SER A 282 -19.79 -5.43 8.23
C SER A 282 -20.08 -4.73 6.90
N GLY A 283 -20.59 -5.45 5.90
CA GLY A 283 -21.20 -4.78 4.73
C GLY A 283 -20.61 -5.03 3.33
N LEU A 284 -19.69 -5.97 3.12
CA LEU A 284 -19.37 -6.43 1.75
C LEU A 284 -19.75 -7.90 1.59
N GLY A 285 -20.88 -8.14 0.92
CA GLY A 285 -21.30 -9.45 0.44
C GLY A 285 -20.41 -9.92 -0.72
N LEU A 286 -19.13 -10.19 -0.46
CA LEU A 286 -18.25 -10.84 -1.41
C LEU A 286 -17.96 -12.26 -0.90
N TRP A 287 -18.88 -13.15 -1.27
CA TRP A 287 -18.70 -14.60 -1.31
C TRP A 287 -17.63 -14.98 -2.35
N ARG A 288 -16.38 -14.53 -2.24
CA ARG A 288 -15.26 -15.15 -2.98
C ARG A 288 -13.95 -15.08 -2.19
N PRO A 289 -13.20 -16.19 -2.11
CA PRO A 289 -11.87 -16.19 -1.52
C PRO A 289 -10.96 -15.24 -2.29
N SER A 290 -10.23 -14.40 -1.56
CA SER A 290 -9.21 -13.50 -2.10
C SER A 290 -8.05 -14.35 -2.63
N CYS A 291 -8.00 -14.52 -3.95
CA CYS A 291 -6.82 -14.97 -4.68
C CYS A 291 -6.30 -13.74 -5.44
N VAL A 292 -5.13 -13.25 -5.08
CA VAL A 292 -4.33 -12.45 -6.02
C VAL A 292 -3.87 -13.44 -7.08
N ALA A 293 -4.01 -13.15 -8.37
CA ALA A 293 -3.51 -13.98 -9.46
C ALA A 293 -2.23 -13.35 -10.01
#